data_AF-A0AAN9SW64-F1
#
_entry.id   AF-A0AAN9SW64-F1
#
_cell.length_a   1.000
_cell.length_b   1.000
_cell.length_c   1.000
_cell.angle_alpha   90.00
_cell.angle_beta   90.00
_cell.angle_gamma   90.00
#
_symmetry.space_group_name_H-M   'P 1'
#
loop_
_entity.id
_entity.type
_entity.pdbx_description
1 polymer ?
#
loop_
_entity_poly.entity_id
_entity_poly.type
_entity_poly.pdbx_seq_one_letter_code
_entity_poly.pdbx_strand_id
1 'polypeptide(L)'
;MKHEDYEFHINFDLAELGISIIDHTPEEILYLSVQNLVLAYSTGLGTGISRFKVRMYGLQVDNQLPLTPMPILFRPLKAVSETDYILKCSITMQSNGSVDLCVSPYIGLHVSIIML
;
A
#
# COMPACT_ATOMS: atom_id res chain seq x y z
N MET A 1 -33.37 21.93 6.14
CA MET A 1 -33.01 20.62 5.56
C MET A 1 -31.75 20.15 6.26
N LYS A 2 -31.80 19.02 6.99
CA LYS A 2 -30.58 18.38 7.49
C LYS A 2 -29.88 17.76 6.29
N HIS A 3 -28.66 18.19 5.98
CA HIS A 3 -27.79 17.42 5.10
C HIS A 3 -27.41 16.16 5.89
N GLU A 4 -27.94 15.00 5.48
CA GLU A 4 -27.37 13.74 5.93
C GLU A 4 -26.01 13.63 5.27
N ASP A 5 -24.95 13.74 6.06
CA ASP A 5 -23.59 13.45 5.60
C ASP A 5 -23.52 11.93 5.39
N TYR A 6 -23.67 11.49 4.13
CA TYR A 6 -23.53 10.08 3.78
C TYR A 6 -22.06 9.70 3.81
N GLU A 7 -21.71 8.78 4.72
CA GLU A 7 -20.39 8.16 4.76
C GLU A 7 -20.28 7.06 3.68
N PHE A 8 -19.18 7.08 2.95
CA PHE A 8 -18.89 6.09 1.91
C PHE A 8 -17.52 5.48 2.14
N HIS A 9 -17.46 4.15 2.14
CA HIS A 9 -16.25 3.37 2.40
C HIS A 9 -16.05 2.29 1.36
N ILE A 10 -14.86 2.22 0.79
CA ILE A 10 -14.40 1.11 -0.06
C ILE A 10 -13.14 0.53 0.58
N ASN A 11 -13.13 -0.79 0.76
CA ASN A 11 -11.93 -1.54 1.11
C ASN A 11 -11.65 -2.56 0.02
N PHE A 12 -10.38 -2.70 -0.32
CA PHE A 12 -9.85 -3.72 -1.20
C PHE A 12 -8.77 -4.47 -0.45
N ASP A 13 -9.01 -5.77 -0.24
CA ASP A 13 -8.14 -6.66 0.51
C ASP A 13 -7.58 -7.72 -0.43
N LEU A 14 -6.26 -7.79 -0.50
CA LEU A 14 -5.51 -8.72 -1.32
C LEU A 14 -4.59 -9.54 -0.42
N ALA A 15 -4.94 -10.81 -0.24
CA ALA A 15 -4.19 -11.72 0.62
C ALA A 15 -2.75 -11.88 0.14
N GLU A 16 -2.57 -12.17 -1.15
CA GLU A 16 -1.27 -12.31 -1.78
C GLU A 16 -1.36 -12.03 -3.27
N LEU A 17 -0.32 -11.42 -3.83
CA LEU A 17 -0.14 -11.26 -5.27
C LEU A 17 1.34 -11.38 -5.60
N GLY A 18 1.67 -12.28 -6.53
CA GLY A 18 2.98 -12.42 -7.14
C GLY A 18 2.95 -11.96 -8.60
N ILE A 19 4.00 -11.27 -9.03
CA ILE A 19 4.22 -10.79 -10.39
C ILE A 19 5.62 -11.22 -10.81
N SER A 20 5.70 -11.97 -11.90
CA SER A 20 6.96 -12.39 -12.50
C SER A 20 7.22 -11.62 -13.79
N ILE A 21 8.45 -11.16 -13.97
CA ILE A 21 8.96 -10.67 -15.25
C ILE A 21 9.74 -11.83 -15.88
N ILE A 22 9.31 -12.23 -17.07
CA ILE A 22 9.84 -13.39 -17.79
C ILE A 22 10.41 -12.93 -19.13
N ASP A 23 11.56 -13.48 -19.52
CA ASP A 23 12.16 -13.24 -20.83
C ASP A 23 11.54 -14.12 -21.93
N HIS A 24 11.92 -13.85 -23.18
CA HIS A 24 11.57 -14.64 -24.36
C HIS A 24 12.04 -16.10 -24.32
N THR A 25 13.02 -16.45 -23.48
CA THR A 25 13.55 -17.82 -23.26
C THR A 25 12.97 -18.50 -22.01
N PRO A 26 11.64 -18.48 -21.85
CA PRO A 26 10.87 -18.61 -20.58
C PRO A 26 11.64 -18.58 -19.25
N GLU A 27 12.55 -17.62 -19.08
CA GLU A 27 13.36 -17.49 -17.87
C GLU A 27 12.81 -16.36 -17.01
N GLU A 28 12.56 -16.62 -15.73
CA GLU A 28 12.13 -15.58 -14.78
C GLU A 28 13.31 -14.70 -14.41
N ILE A 29 13.22 -13.41 -14.73
CA ILE A 29 14.26 -12.42 -14.44
C ILE A 29 14.05 -11.82 -13.05
N LEU A 30 12.80 -11.52 -12.71
CA LEU A 30 12.43 -10.81 -11.50
C LEU A 30 11.11 -11.34 -10.96
N TYR A 31 11.04 -11.50 -9.66
CA TYR A 31 9.81 -11.79 -8.94
C TYR A 31 9.50 -10.66 -7.96
N LEU A 32 8.26 -10.16 -7.99
CA LEU A 32 7.72 -9.22 -7.02
C LEU A 32 6.52 -9.89 -6.34
N SER A 33 6.49 -9.89 -5.01
CA SER A 33 5.28 -10.29 -4.28
C SER A 33 4.88 -9.27 -3.22
N VAL A 34 3.58 -9.15 -3.02
CA VAL A 34 2.98 -8.38 -1.94
C VAL A 34 2.07 -9.30 -1.12
N GLN A 35 2.10 -9.13 0.19
CA GLN A 35 1.29 -9.90 1.13
C GLN A 35 0.44 -8.98 2.00
N ASN A 36 -0.81 -9.37 2.16
CA ASN A 36 -1.85 -8.70 2.95
C ASN A 36 -1.94 -7.20 2.62
N LEU A 37 -2.05 -6.88 1.33
CA LEU A 37 -2.26 -5.52 0.86
C LEU A 37 -3.72 -5.12 1.13
N VAL A 38 -3.88 -4.04 1.89
CA VAL A 38 -5.17 -3.42 2.19
C VAL A 38 -5.15 -2.00 1.65
N LEU A 39 -6.07 -1.70 0.73
CA LEU A 39 -6.35 -0.35 0.25
C LEU A 39 -7.72 0.06 0.77
N ALA A 40 -7.79 1.18 1.50
CA ALA A 40 -9.04 1.69 2.03
C ALA A 40 -9.24 3.14 1.61
N TYR A 41 -10.41 3.44 1.05
CA TYR A 41 -10.85 4.80 0.80
C TYR A 41 -12.12 5.07 1.59
N SER A 42 -12.22 6.25 2.19
CA SER A 42 -13.38 6.67 2.95
C SER A 42 -13.64 8.15 2.72
N THR A 43 -14.90 8.56 2.58
CA THR A 43 -15.30 9.96 2.41
C THR A 43 -16.60 10.22 3.15
N GLY A 44 -16.89 11.49 3.42
CA GLY A 44 -18.05 11.89 4.22
C GLY A 44 -17.83 11.76 5.72
N LEU A 45 -16.56 11.63 6.17
CA LEU A 45 -16.15 11.48 7.58
C LEU A 45 -16.31 12.80 8.39
N GLY A 46 -17.37 13.57 8.14
CA GLY A 46 -17.54 14.97 8.50
C GLY A 46 -17.41 15.91 7.29
N THR A 47 -17.37 17.23 7.52
CA THR A 47 -17.40 18.29 6.49
C THR A 47 -16.26 18.17 5.46
N GLY A 48 -16.49 17.42 4.39
CA GLY A 48 -15.54 17.23 3.29
C GLY A 48 -14.28 16.45 3.65
N ILE A 49 -14.30 15.61 4.70
CA ILE A 49 -13.13 14.79 5.06
C ILE A 49 -13.14 13.49 4.26
N SER A 50 -12.04 13.23 3.57
CA SER A 50 -11.75 11.94 2.94
C SER A 50 -10.43 11.38 3.46
N ARG A 51 -10.31 10.05 3.43
CA ARG A 51 -9.14 9.34 3.91
C ARG A 51 -8.83 8.17 3.00
N PHE A 52 -7.60 8.13 2.54
CA PHE A 52 -7.00 6.99 1.87
C PHE A 52 -6.00 6.31 2.82
N LYS A 53 -5.99 4.99 2.85
CA LYS A 53 -5.03 4.18 3.60
C LYS A 53 -4.49 3.07 2.72
N VAL A 54 -3.19 2.84 2.83
CA VAL A 54 -2.49 1.68 2.26
C VAL A 54 -1.79 0.98 3.40
N ARG A 55 -1.95 -0.34 3.48
CA ARG A 55 -1.22 -1.16 4.44
C ARG A 55 -0.77 -2.44 3.75
N MET A 56 0.43 -2.92 4.02
CA MET A 56 0.89 -4.22 3.55
C MET A 56 1.80 -4.88 4.58
N TYR A 57 1.73 -6.20 4.67
CA TYR A 57 2.50 -7.00 5.63
C TYR A 57 3.83 -7.47 5.05
N GLY A 58 3.83 -7.86 3.77
CA GLY A 58 5.02 -8.35 3.09
C GLY A 58 5.21 -7.67 1.75
N LEU A 59 6.46 -7.39 1.41
CA LEU A 59 6.92 -6.98 0.09
C LEU A 59 8.23 -7.70 -0.15
N GLN A 60 8.28 -8.50 -1.21
CA GLN A 60 9.49 -9.19 -1.61
C GLN A 60 9.80 -8.88 -3.06
N VAL A 61 11.07 -8.64 -3.34
CA VAL A 61 11.58 -8.50 -4.70
C VAL A 61 12.81 -9.35 -4.80
N ASP A 62 12.78 -10.31 -5.71
CA ASP A 62 13.87 -11.24 -5.95
C ASP A 62 14.42 -11.04 -7.37
N ASN A 63 15.75 -11.07 -7.48
CA ASN A 63 16.43 -11.22 -8.76
C ASN A 63 16.64 -12.71 -9.02
N GLN A 64 15.95 -13.23 -10.03
CA GLN A 64 15.90 -14.65 -10.35
C GLN A 64 16.92 -15.03 -11.43
N LEU A 65 17.76 -14.08 -11.87
CA LEU A 65 18.83 -14.37 -12.83
C LEU A 65 19.83 -15.38 -12.24
N PRO A 66 20.28 -16.35 -13.04
CA PRO A 66 21.23 -17.35 -12.63
C PRO A 66 22.57 -16.69 -12.25
N LEU A 67 23.21 -17.23 -11.22
CA LEU A 67 24.52 -16.78 -10.73
C LEU A 67 24.57 -15.33 -10.20
N THR A 68 23.42 -14.73 -9.90
CA THR A 68 23.38 -13.40 -9.29
C THR A 68 23.85 -13.47 -7.84
N PRO A 69 24.82 -12.63 -7.41
CA PRO A 69 25.33 -12.64 -6.04
C PRO A 69 24.30 -12.19 -4.98
N MET A 70 23.23 -11.48 -5.39
CA MET A 70 22.16 -11.00 -4.51
C MET A 70 20.78 -11.35 -5.11
N PRO A 71 20.31 -12.60 -4.91
CA PRO A 71 19.05 -13.07 -5.48
C PRO A 71 17.82 -12.52 -4.75
N ILE A 72 17.97 -12.00 -3.53
CA ILE A 72 16.92 -11.31 -2.79
C ILE A 72 17.31 -9.84 -2.72
N LEU A 73 16.55 -8.97 -3.37
CA LEU A 73 16.79 -7.52 -3.38
C LEU A 73 16.10 -6.84 -2.20
N PHE A 74 14.88 -7.26 -1.92
CA PHE A 74 14.05 -6.67 -0.86
C PHE A 74 13.29 -7.76 -0.12
N ARG A 75 13.37 -7.76 1.21
CA ARG A 75 12.55 -8.63 2.07
C ARG A 75 12.35 -7.99 3.44
N PRO A 76 11.21 -8.22 4.12
CA PRO A 76 11.03 -7.76 5.50
C PRO A 76 12.05 -8.39 6.45
N LEU A 77 12.71 -7.58 7.30
CA LEU A 77 13.76 -8.06 8.23
C LEU A 77 13.20 -8.91 9.39
N LYS A 78 11.98 -8.63 9.85
CA LYS A 78 11.36 -9.32 10.98
C LYS A 78 10.07 -9.99 10.54
N ALA A 79 9.77 -11.14 11.14
CA ALA A 79 8.39 -11.63 11.25
C ALA A 79 7.64 -10.59 12.10
N VAL A 80 6.94 -9.72 11.40
CA VAL A 80 6.13 -8.67 12.01
C VAL A 80 4.94 -9.39 12.68
N SER A 81 4.49 -9.00 13.88
CA SER A 81 3.32 -9.67 14.47
C SER A 81 2.11 -9.53 13.53
N GLU A 82 1.11 -10.42 13.58
CA GLU A 82 -0.03 -10.42 12.62
C GLU A 82 -0.75 -9.06 12.45
N THR A 83 -0.65 -8.16 13.43
CA THR A 83 -1.26 -6.82 13.43
C THR A 83 -0.36 -5.71 12.89
N ASP A 84 0.87 -6.06 12.54
CA ASP A 84 1.95 -5.13 12.39
C ASP A 84 2.37 -5.15 10.90
N TYR A 85 2.48 -3.97 10.29
CA TYR A 85 2.58 -3.85 8.82
C TYR A 85 3.92 -3.20 8.47
N ILE A 86 4.61 -3.72 7.45
CA ILE A 86 5.89 -3.18 6.98
C ILE A 86 5.74 -1.84 6.31
N LEU A 87 4.55 -1.55 5.77
CA LEU A 87 4.19 -0.26 5.22
C LEU A 87 2.79 0.10 5.70
N LYS A 88 2.68 1.29 6.29
CA LYS A 88 1.40 1.96 6.56
C LYS A 88 1.51 3.36 5.98
N CYS A 89 0.66 3.68 5.02
CA CYS A 89 0.48 5.03 4.51
C CYS A 89 -0.96 5.45 4.77
N SER A 90 -1.19 6.67 5.25
CA SER A 90 -2.53 7.25 5.31
C SER A 90 -2.47 8.70 4.90
N ILE A 91 -3.37 9.07 4.00
CA ILE A 91 -3.57 10.43 3.54
C ILE A 91 -4.98 10.82 3.96
N THR A 92 -5.11 11.88 4.77
CA THR A 92 -6.41 12.46 5.12
C THR A 92 -6.50 13.84 4.49
N MET A 93 -7.55 14.07 3.70
CA MET A 93 -7.83 15.33 3.05
C MET A 93 -9.06 15.97 3.70
N GLN A 94 -9.07 17.30 3.78
CA GLN A 94 -10.22 18.08 4.19
C GLN A 94 -10.54 19.10 3.08
N SER A 95 -11.72 18.97 2.48
CA SER A 95 -12.28 19.93 1.55
C SER A 95 -13.19 20.90 2.29
N ASN A 96 -13.14 22.18 1.92
CA ASN A 96 -14.02 23.22 2.46
C ASN A 96 -15.28 23.46 1.61
N GLY A 97 -15.58 22.58 0.63
CA GLY A 97 -16.74 22.72 -0.26
C GLY A 97 -16.56 23.73 -1.40
N SER A 98 -15.43 24.43 -1.48
CA SER A 98 -15.01 25.15 -2.70
C SER A 98 -14.26 24.21 -3.63
N VAL A 99 -14.47 24.36 -4.94
CA VAL A 99 -14.12 23.36 -5.98
C VAL A 99 -12.61 23.02 -6.02
N ASP A 100 -11.73 23.88 -5.49
CA ASP A 100 -10.28 23.78 -5.69
C ASP A 100 -9.41 23.83 -4.42
N LEU A 101 -9.95 23.88 -3.20
CA LEU A 101 -9.13 24.05 -1.99
C LEU A 101 -9.06 22.79 -1.11
N CYS A 102 -8.07 21.93 -1.37
CA CYS A 102 -7.62 20.92 -0.39
C CYS A 102 -6.73 21.62 0.66
N VAL A 103 -7.26 21.81 1.87
CA VAL A 103 -6.69 22.79 2.81
C VAL A 103 -5.41 22.31 3.50
N SER A 104 -5.21 21.01 3.67
CA SER A 104 -3.90 20.40 4.02
C SER A 104 -4.04 18.88 4.11
N PRO A 105 -3.33 18.08 3.29
CA PRO A 105 -3.33 16.65 3.47
C PRO A 105 -2.48 16.28 4.69
N TYR A 106 -3.05 15.57 5.67
CA TYR A 106 -2.26 14.89 6.69
C TYR A 106 -1.74 13.57 6.10
N ILE A 107 -0.42 13.41 6.05
CA ILE A 107 0.25 12.23 5.52
C ILE A 107 0.99 11.53 6.66
N GLY A 108 0.53 10.33 7.01
CA GLY A 108 1.25 9.42 7.91
C GLY A 108 1.94 8.33 7.09
N LEU A 109 3.25 8.14 7.29
CA LEU A 109 4.04 7.10 6.66
C LEU A 109 4.83 6.33 7.72
N HIS A 110 4.74 5.01 7.70
CA HIS A 110 5.56 4.10 8.50
C HIS A 110 6.10 3.01 7.58
N VAL A 111 7.43 2.85 7.53
CA VAL A 111 8.12 1.88 6.69
C VAL A 111 9.11 1.08 7.53
N SER A 112 9.10 -0.23 7.39
CA SER A 112 10.02 -1.16 8.04
C SER A 112 10.45 -2.22 7.03
N ILE A 113 11.35 -1.82 6.11
CA ILE A 113 11.90 -2.65 5.04
C ILE A 113 13.42 -2.45 5.03
N ILE A 114 14.19 -3.51 4.74
CA ILE A 114 15.64 -3.45 4.54
C ILE A 114 15.98 -3.96 3.14
N MET A 115 16.96 -3.31 2.53
CA MET A 115 17.58 -3.71 1.26
C MET A 115 18.80 -4.58 1.59
N LEU A 116 18.94 -5.72 0.90
CA LEU A 116 20.06 -6.66 1.08
C LEU A 116 21.14 -6.44 0.03
#